data_AF-A0A7L0QYG8-F1
#
_entry.id   AF-A0A7L0QYG8-F1
#
_cell.length_a   1.000
_cell.length_b   1.000
_cell.length_c   1.000
_cell.angle_alpha   90.00
_cell.angle_beta   90.00
_cell.angle_gamma   90.00
#
_symmetry.space_group_name_H-M   'P 1'
#
loop_
_entity.id
_entity.type
_entity.pdbx_description
1 polymer ?
#
loop_
_entity_poly.entity_id
_entity_poly.type
_entity_poly.pdbx_seq_one_letter_code
_entity_poly.pdbx_strand_id
1 'polypeptide(L)'
;DVSGALCISQAWPGMARTIYNDHKRFLKTYLTSYPGFFFTGDGVYRTSEGYYQLTGRLDDIISISGHRLGTAEVENVVNHHVAVAESAVIGYPHEIKGEGKMLSFLPQDISWGYGTVETLAAELQELISKKIAKYAAPDYVQVTHRLPKTRSG
;
A
#
# COMPACT_ATOMS: atom_id res chain seq x y z
N ASP A 1 15.89 -14.13 -3.06
CA ASP A 1 15.04 -13.24 -2.23
C ASP A 1 13.68 -13.90 -1.99
N VAL A 2 12.93 -13.46 -0.99
CA VAL A 2 11.61 -14.03 -0.63
C VAL A 2 10.62 -12.93 -0.23
N SER A 3 9.33 -13.14 -0.49
CA SER A 3 8.25 -12.25 -0.05
C SER A 3 7.13 -13.02 0.64
N GLY A 4 6.39 -12.37 1.52
CA GLY A 4 5.25 -12.97 2.21
C GLY A 4 4.73 -12.17 3.40
N ALA A 5 3.98 -12.84 4.28
CA ALA A 5 3.48 -12.26 5.52
C ALA A 5 4.60 -12.10 6.55
N LEU A 6 4.66 -10.93 7.20
CA LEU A 6 5.55 -10.70 8.32
C LEU A 6 4.98 -11.29 9.60
N CYS A 7 5.68 -12.29 10.12
CA CYS A 7 5.32 -13.03 11.32
C CYS A 7 6.49 -13.07 12.31
N ILE A 8 6.20 -12.93 13.60
CA ILE A 8 7.19 -13.00 14.68
C ILE A 8 7.01 -14.34 15.41
N SER A 9 8.07 -15.13 15.51
CA SER A 9 8.02 -16.50 16.04
C SER A 9 8.04 -16.59 17.57
N GLN A 10 8.42 -15.52 18.25
CA GLN A 10 8.57 -15.50 19.71
C GLN A 10 7.96 -14.24 20.31
N ALA A 11 7.40 -14.38 21.52
CA ALA A 11 6.90 -13.22 22.26
C ALA A 11 8.06 -12.31 22.70
N TRP A 12 7.78 -11.01 22.78
CA TRP A 12 8.71 -10.00 23.30
C TRP A 12 8.09 -9.25 24.49
N PRO A 13 8.91 -8.58 25.32
CA PRO A 13 8.42 -7.91 26.53
C PRO A 13 7.26 -6.94 26.28
N GLY A 14 7.34 -6.15 25.20
CA GLY A 14 6.32 -5.17 24.80
C GLY A 14 5.13 -5.71 23.99
N MET A 15 4.99 -7.02 23.79
CA MET A 15 3.89 -7.59 23.03
C MET A 15 2.56 -7.35 23.75
N ALA A 16 1.54 -6.87 23.03
CA ALA A 16 0.19 -6.76 23.56
C ALA A 16 -0.28 -8.12 24.14
N ARG A 17 -0.94 -8.10 25.30
CA ARG A 17 -1.34 -9.33 26.02
C ARG A 17 -2.75 -9.80 25.66
N THR A 18 -3.62 -8.85 25.32
CA THR A 18 -5.02 -9.11 24.96
C THR A 18 -5.65 -7.86 24.36
N ILE A 19 -6.86 -8.01 23.80
CA ILE A 19 -7.80 -6.92 23.59
C ILE A 19 -8.69 -6.84 24.84
N TYR A 20 -8.98 -5.62 25.33
CA TYR A 20 -9.80 -5.40 26.52
C TYR A 20 -11.18 -6.05 26.36
N ASN A 21 -11.57 -6.87 27.33
CA ASN A 21 -12.81 -7.67 27.32
C ASN A 21 -13.01 -8.60 26.11
N ASP A 22 -12.00 -8.87 25.29
CA ASP A 22 -12.13 -9.72 24.10
C ASP A 22 -10.83 -10.47 23.74
N HIS A 23 -10.43 -11.40 24.62
CA HIS A 23 -9.25 -12.23 24.36
C HIS A 23 -9.41 -13.16 23.15
N LYS A 24 -10.64 -13.60 22.86
CA LYS A 24 -10.92 -14.46 21.70
C LYS A 24 -10.58 -13.74 20.39
N ARG A 25 -10.93 -12.46 20.28
CA ARG A 25 -10.54 -11.63 19.13
C ARG A 25 -9.03 -11.46 19.03
N PHE A 26 -8.32 -11.26 20.15
CA PHE A 26 -6.86 -11.18 20.13
C PHE A 26 -6.22 -12.44 19.51
N LEU A 27 -6.61 -13.63 19.98
CA LEU A 27 -6.11 -14.89 19.45
C LEU A 27 -6.47 -15.06 17.96
N LYS A 28 -7.72 -14.74 17.59
CA LYS A 28 -8.19 -14.84 16.20
C LYS A 28 -7.42 -13.93 15.26
N THR A 29 -7.22 -12.67 15.66
CA THR A 29 -6.58 -11.64 14.84
C THR A 29 -5.09 -11.88 14.67
N TYR A 30 -4.37 -12.24 15.74
CA TYR A 30 -2.90 -12.24 15.72
C TYR A 30 -2.25 -13.62 15.70
N LEU A 31 -2.92 -14.69 16.16
CA LEU A 31 -2.26 -16.00 16.39
C LEU A 31 -2.88 -17.17 15.60
N THR A 32 -4.00 -16.95 14.90
CA THR A 32 -4.73 -18.04 14.22
C THR A 32 -4.34 -18.20 12.76
N SER A 33 -4.10 -17.10 12.03
CA SER A 33 -3.76 -17.14 10.59
C SER A 33 -2.47 -17.92 10.32
N TYR A 34 -1.51 -17.83 11.23
CA TYR A 34 -0.23 -18.54 11.16
C TYR A 34 0.06 -19.17 12.53
N PRO A 35 -0.43 -20.40 12.80
CA PRO A 35 -0.28 -21.05 14.10
C PRO A 35 1.18 -21.13 14.53
N GLY A 36 1.46 -20.73 15.78
CA GLY A 36 2.83 -20.66 16.33
C GLY A 36 3.57 -19.35 16.06
N PHE A 37 2.95 -18.40 15.36
CA PHE A 37 3.53 -17.09 15.09
C PHE A 37 2.55 -15.95 15.43
N PHE A 38 3.10 -14.79 15.79
CA PHE A 38 2.36 -13.52 15.85
C PHE A 38 2.33 -12.88 14.47
N PHE A 39 1.14 -12.74 13.90
CA PHE A 39 0.92 -12.09 12.62
C PHE A 39 0.75 -10.58 12.78
N THR A 40 1.56 -9.80 12.07
CA THR A 40 1.53 -8.33 12.13
C THR A 40 0.42 -7.71 11.29
N GLY A 41 -0.05 -8.44 10.26
CA GLY A 41 -0.91 -7.89 9.21
C GLY A 41 -0.12 -7.28 8.04
N ASP A 42 1.20 -7.19 8.14
CA ASP A 42 2.05 -6.57 7.12
C ASP A 42 2.65 -7.59 6.16
N GLY A 43 2.87 -7.15 4.93
CA GLY A 43 3.65 -7.83 3.92
C GLY A 43 5.11 -7.40 4.02
N VAL A 44 6.02 -8.32 3.69
CA VAL A 44 7.45 -8.06 3.75
C VAL A 44 8.20 -8.75 2.61
N TYR A 45 9.21 -8.07 2.10
CA TYR A 45 10.22 -8.61 1.21
C TYR A 45 11.55 -8.71 1.96
N ARG A 46 12.23 -9.86 1.84
CA ARG A 46 13.54 -10.09 2.43
C ARG A 46 14.58 -10.33 1.35
N THR A 47 15.60 -9.49 1.32
CA THR A 47 16.75 -9.62 0.42
C THR A 47 17.62 -10.82 0.82
N SER A 48 18.47 -11.28 -0.10
CA SER A 48 19.47 -12.32 0.12
C SER A 48 20.46 -11.98 1.24
N GLU A 49 20.71 -10.68 1.45
CA GLU A 49 21.56 -10.14 2.52
C GLU A 49 20.83 -10.04 3.88
N GLY A 50 19.52 -10.31 3.92
CA GLY A 50 18.74 -10.34 5.17
C GLY A 50 18.07 -9.03 5.55
N TYR A 51 18.07 -8.01 4.68
CA TYR A 51 17.31 -6.78 4.91
C TYR A 51 15.82 -7.01 4.66
N TYR A 52 14.99 -6.42 5.53
CA TYR A 52 13.53 -6.50 5.45
C TYR A 52 12.96 -5.18 4.94
N GLN A 53 12.12 -5.25 3.91
CA GLN A 53 11.38 -4.12 3.35
C GLN A 53 9.89 -4.38 3.54
N LEU A 54 9.23 -3.53 4.32
CA LEU A 54 7.78 -3.60 4.51
C LEU A 54 7.10 -3.17 3.20
N THR A 55 6.20 -3.99 2.70
CA THR A 55 5.49 -3.73 1.44
C THR A 55 4.09 -3.18 1.67
N GLY A 56 3.76 -2.82 2.91
CA GLY A 56 2.45 -2.35 3.33
C GLY A 56 1.58 -3.45 3.95
N ARG A 57 0.33 -3.10 4.19
CA ARG A 57 -0.71 -3.96 4.77
C ARG A 57 -1.12 -5.06 3.80
N LEU A 58 -1.21 -6.31 4.26
CA LEU A 58 -1.68 -7.43 3.42
C LEU A 58 -3.18 -7.36 3.12
N ASP A 59 -3.94 -6.64 3.95
CA ASP A 59 -5.34 -6.28 3.71
C ASP A 59 -5.49 -5.18 2.65
N ASP A 60 -4.45 -4.39 2.36
CA ASP A 60 -4.45 -3.34 1.33
C ASP A 60 -3.86 -3.85 -0.02
N ILE A 61 -4.03 -5.13 -0.32
CA ILE A 61 -3.64 -5.72 -1.61
C ILE A 61 -4.81 -5.63 -2.59
N ILE A 62 -4.56 -5.03 -3.75
CA ILE A 62 -5.50 -5.00 -4.88
C ILE A 62 -5.19 -6.17 -5.82
N SER A 63 -6.22 -6.93 -6.18
CA SER A 63 -6.17 -8.11 -7.07
C SER A 63 -6.69 -7.76 -8.46
N ILE A 64 -5.78 -7.43 -9.39
CA ILE A 64 -6.12 -7.02 -10.76
C ILE A 64 -5.81 -8.16 -11.72
N SER A 65 -6.84 -8.77 -12.30
CA SER A 65 -6.69 -9.86 -13.29
C SER A 65 -5.77 -11.00 -12.79
N GLY A 66 -5.82 -11.29 -11.48
CA GLY A 66 -5.00 -12.30 -10.83
C GLY A 66 -3.62 -11.83 -10.35
N HIS A 67 -3.20 -10.60 -10.66
CA HIS A 67 -2.00 -9.98 -10.11
C HIS A 67 -2.30 -9.32 -8.76
N ARG A 68 -1.47 -9.60 -7.76
CA ARG A 68 -1.55 -8.96 -6.43
C ARG A 68 -0.62 -7.76 -6.40
N LEU A 69 -1.17 -6.58 -6.15
CA LEU A 69 -0.44 -5.32 -6.10
C LEU A 69 -0.69 -4.63 -4.76
N GLY A 70 0.38 -4.32 -4.02
CA GLY A 70 0.27 -3.53 -2.80
C GLY A 70 0.07 -2.05 -3.14
N THR A 71 -0.85 -1.38 -2.46
CA THR A 71 -1.08 0.07 -2.63
C THR A 71 0.17 0.88 -2.34
N ALA A 72 0.90 0.53 -1.28
CA ALA A 72 2.13 1.20 -0.85
C ALA A 72 3.23 1.21 -1.93
N GLU A 73 3.32 0.17 -2.77
CA GLU A 73 4.29 0.13 -3.86
C GLU A 73 4.01 1.22 -4.90
N VAL A 74 2.73 1.38 -5.27
CA VAL A 74 2.28 2.39 -6.23
C VAL A 74 2.42 3.79 -5.63
N GLU A 75 1.98 3.98 -4.38
CA GLU A 75 2.10 5.26 -3.66
C GLU A 75 3.55 5.68 -3.53
N ASN A 76 4.46 4.74 -3.24
CA ASN A 76 5.88 5.03 -3.15
C ASN A 76 6.43 5.56 -4.49
N VAL A 77 6.09 4.93 -5.62
CA VAL A 77 6.50 5.42 -6.95
C VAL A 77 5.99 6.84 -7.22
N VAL A 78 4.73 7.11 -6.89
CA VAL A 78 4.11 8.42 -7.10
C VAL A 78 4.71 9.49 -6.18
N ASN A 79 4.97 9.18 -4.92
CA ASN A 79 5.52 10.12 -3.93
C ASN A 79 6.99 10.49 -4.19
N HIS A 80 7.70 9.74 -5.04
CA HIS A 80 9.03 10.13 -5.52
C HIS A 80 8.98 11.20 -6.61
N HIS A 81 7.81 11.50 -7.16
CA HIS A 81 7.65 12.55 -8.15
C HIS A 81 7.67 13.93 -7.49
N VAL A 82 8.54 14.83 -7.96
CA VAL A 82 8.79 16.15 -7.34
C VAL A 82 7.55 17.05 -7.26
N ALA A 83 6.58 16.83 -8.16
CA ALA A 83 5.33 17.60 -8.20
C ALA A 83 4.21 17.00 -7.33
N VAL A 84 4.46 15.90 -6.62
CA VAL A 84 3.47 15.25 -5.74
C VAL A 84 3.94 15.37 -4.30
N ALA A 85 3.09 15.94 -3.45
CA ALA A 85 3.32 15.98 -2.01
C ALA A 85 2.98 14.63 -1.38
N GLU A 86 1.80 14.09 -1.71
CA GLU A 86 1.27 12.86 -1.13
C GLU A 86 0.34 12.15 -2.11
N SER A 87 0.20 10.84 -1.95
CA SER A 87 -0.72 10.02 -2.73
C SER A 87 -1.35 8.91 -1.90
N ALA A 88 -2.52 8.46 -2.35
CA ALA A 88 -3.20 7.29 -1.84
C ALA A 88 -3.78 6.49 -3.01
N VAL A 89 -3.66 5.17 -2.93
CA VAL A 89 -4.19 4.24 -3.94
C VAL A 89 -5.23 3.34 -3.30
N ILE A 90 -6.37 3.19 -3.96
CA ILE A 90 -7.42 2.28 -3.53
C ILE A 90 -7.84 1.33 -4.65
N GLY A 91 -8.28 0.14 -4.25
CA GLY A 91 -9.00 -0.77 -5.13
C GLY A 91 -10.46 -0.36 -5.26
N TYR A 92 -11.06 -0.59 -6.42
CA TYR A 92 -12.51 -0.51 -6.61
C TYR A 92 -13.03 -1.71 -7.41
N PRO A 93 -14.28 -2.17 -7.20
CA PRO A 93 -14.83 -3.28 -7.97
C PRO A 93 -14.87 -2.97 -9.47
N HIS A 94 -14.31 -3.86 -10.28
CA HIS A 94 -14.25 -3.69 -11.73
C HIS A 94 -14.75 -4.95 -12.45
N GLU A 95 -15.74 -4.79 -13.34
CA GLU A 95 -16.44 -5.93 -13.97
C GLU A 95 -15.52 -6.93 -14.70
N ILE A 96 -14.50 -6.42 -15.41
CA ILE A 96 -13.56 -7.26 -16.17
C ILE A 96 -12.34 -7.67 -15.35
N LYS A 97 -11.75 -6.75 -14.58
CA LYS A 97 -10.46 -6.95 -13.90
C LYS A 97 -10.59 -7.61 -12.53
N GLY A 98 -11.81 -7.76 -12.01
CA GLY A 98 -12.07 -8.05 -10.60
C GLY A 98 -11.97 -6.77 -9.79
N GLU A 99 -10.77 -6.21 -9.69
CA GLU A 99 -10.52 -4.91 -9.09
C GLU A 99 -9.77 -3.97 -10.05
N GLY A 100 -10.20 -2.71 -10.07
CA GLY A 100 -9.49 -1.59 -10.67
C GLY A 100 -8.75 -0.79 -9.61
N LYS A 101 -7.97 0.19 -10.04
CA LYS A 101 -7.18 1.06 -9.17
C LYS A 101 -7.53 2.52 -9.38
N MET A 102 -7.72 3.25 -8.29
CA MET A 102 -7.86 4.69 -8.30
C MET A 102 -6.70 5.32 -7.53
N LEU A 103 -6.00 6.25 -8.17
CA LEU A 103 -4.95 7.07 -7.56
C LEU A 103 -5.54 8.43 -7.21
N SER A 104 -5.43 8.82 -5.94
CA SER A 104 -5.66 10.19 -5.49
C SER A 104 -4.33 10.82 -5.11
N PHE A 105 -4.03 12.03 -5.57
CA PHE A 105 -2.78 12.69 -5.22
C PHE A 105 -2.96 14.17 -4.91
N LEU A 106 -2.10 14.67 -4.03
CA LEU A 106 -1.98 16.08 -3.67
C LEU A 106 -0.76 16.67 -4.41
N PRO A 107 -0.96 17.64 -5.32
CA PRO A 107 0.16 18.34 -5.94
C PRO A 107 0.99 19.10 -4.90
N GLN A 108 2.30 19.16 -5.09
CA GLN A 108 3.18 20.01 -4.30
C GLN A 108 3.00 21.48 -4.72
N ASP A 109 2.98 22.42 -3.76
CA ASP A 109 2.96 23.89 -3.99
C ASP A 109 4.28 24.42 -4.56
N ILE A 110 4.71 23.89 -5.71
CA ILE A 110 5.80 24.45 -6.51
C ILE A 110 5.15 25.22 -7.65
N SER A 111 5.47 26.50 -7.76
CA SER A 111 5.08 27.38 -8.87
C SER A 111 5.16 26.61 -10.19
N TRP A 112 4.00 26.36 -10.79
CA TRP A 112 3.80 25.40 -11.87
C TRP A 112 4.69 25.69 -13.09
N GLY A 113 5.76 24.90 -13.24
CA GLY A 113 6.49 24.73 -14.49
C GLY A 113 6.07 23.47 -15.27
N TYR A 114 5.13 22.68 -14.76
CA TYR A 114 4.83 21.29 -15.20
C TYR A 114 3.49 21.12 -15.95
N GLY A 115 2.85 22.21 -16.39
CA GLY A 115 1.62 22.12 -17.21
C GLY A 115 0.33 22.10 -16.38
N THR A 116 -0.70 21.41 -16.85
CA THR A 116 -2.01 21.34 -16.19
C THR A 116 -2.10 20.10 -15.28
N VAL A 117 -3.16 20.01 -14.48
CA VAL A 117 -3.43 18.81 -13.65
C VAL A 117 -3.50 17.54 -14.50
N GLU A 118 -4.05 17.64 -15.70
CA GLU A 118 -4.21 16.53 -16.63
C GLU A 118 -2.87 16.02 -17.16
N THR A 119 -1.91 16.92 -17.42
CA THR A 119 -0.57 16.51 -17.87
C THR A 119 0.17 15.76 -16.77
N LEU A 120 0.07 16.21 -15.52
CA LEU A 120 0.66 15.52 -14.38
C LEU A 120 0.00 14.15 -14.14
N ALA A 121 -1.33 14.05 -14.27
CA ALA A 121 -2.03 12.78 -14.12
C ALA A 121 -1.55 11.72 -15.14
N ALA A 122 -1.38 12.12 -16.41
CA ALA A 122 -0.86 11.25 -17.46
C ALA A 122 0.61 10.85 -17.21
N GLU A 123 1.44 11.79 -16.76
CA GLU A 123 2.84 11.55 -16.39
C GLU A 123 2.95 10.52 -15.25
N LEU A 124 2.11 10.64 -14.21
CA LEU A 124 2.08 9.69 -13.10
C LEU A 124 1.65 8.29 -13.55
N GLN A 125 0.66 8.16 -14.44
CA GLN A 125 0.28 6.87 -15.02
C GLN A 125 1.43 6.21 -15.79
N GLU A 126 2.15 7.00 -16.58
CA GLU A 126 3.30 6.52 -17.33
C GLU A 126 4.46 6.12 -16.41
N LEU A 127 4.72 6.91 -15.37
CA LEU A 127 5.75 6.64 -14.36
C LEU A 127 5.49 5.29 -13.67
N ILE A 128 4.26 5.06 -13.19
CA ILE A 128 3.85 3.81 -12.55
C ILE A 128 4.02 2.63 -13.52
N SER A 129 3.57 2.80 -14.77
CA SER A 129 3.67 1.77 -15.80
C SER A 129 5.11 1.35 -16.09
N LYS A 130 6.03 2.32 -16.08
CA LYS A 130 7.47 2.11 -16.32
C LYS A 130 8.19 1.50 -15.12
N LYS A 131 7.84 1.92 -13.90
CA LYS A 131 8.55 1.51 -12.68
C LYS A 131 8.08 0.16 -12.13
N ILE A 132 6.79 -0.14 -12.25
CA ILE A 132 6.19 -1.36 -11.71
C ILE A 132 5.85 -2.31 -12.86
N ALA A 133 4.74 -2.02 -13.56
CA ALA A 133 4.27 -2.77 -14.72
C ALA A 133 3.09 -2.06 -15.38
N LYS A 134 2.79 -2.40 -16.64
CA LYS A 134 1.61 -1.89 -17.36
C LYS A 134 0.28 -2.13 -16.62
N TYR A 135 0.14 -3.26 -15.93
CA TYR A 135 -1.10 -3.57 -15.18
C TYR A 135 -1.22 -2.76 -13.88
N ALA A 136 -0.14 -2.14 -13.40
CA ALA A 136 -0.13 -1.33 -12.17
C ALA A 136 -0.63 0.10 -12.41
N ALA A 137 -0.70 0.55 -13.67
CA ALA A 137 -1.25 1.84 -14.04
C ALA A 137 -2.68 2.01 -13.50
N PRO A 138 -3.00 3.13 -12.83
CA PRO A 138 -4.33 3.37 -12.29
C PRO A 138 -5.35 3.66 -13.41
N ASP A 139 -6.57 3.17 -13.24
CA ASP A 139 -7.67 3.39 -14.19
C ASP A 139 -8.21 4.82 -14.07
N TYR A 140 -8.22 5.35 -12.84
CA TYR A 140 -8.63 6.71 -12.52
C TYR A 140 -7.52 7.41 -11.75
N VAL A 141 -7.25 8.66 -12.12
CA VAL A 141 -6.36 9.56 -11.40
C VAL A 141 -7.13 10.80 -11.03
N GLN A 142 -7.13 11.15 -9.75
CA GLN A 142 -7.82 12.29 -9.20
C GLN A 142 -6.86 13.18 -8.42
N VAL A 143 -6.92 14.48 -8.69
CA VAL A 143 -6.29 15.48 -7.81
C VAL A 143 -7.19 15.73 -6.62
N THR A 144 -6.59 15.79 -5.45
CA THR A 144 -7.24 16.20 -4.20
C THR A 144 -6.49 17.36 -3.57
N HIS A 145 -7.20 18.17 -2.78
CA HIS A 145 -6.61 19.22 -1.95
C HIS A 145 -6.08 18.69 -0.62
N ARG A 146 -6.54 17.50 -0.20
CA ARG A 146 -6.10 16.86 1.04
C ARG A 146 -6.48 15.37 1.03
N LEU A 147 -5.61 14.53 1.56
CA LEU A 147 -5.95 13.15 1.90
C LEU A 147 -6.54 13.07 3.32
N PRO A 148 -7.62 12.31 3.54
CA PRO A 148 -8.18 12.13 4.87
C PRO A 148 -7.18 11.37 5.75
N LYS A 149 -6.75 12.00 6.84
CA LYS A 149 -5.74 11.47 7.75
C LYS A 149 -6.29 11.33 9.15
N THR A 150 -5.84 10.31 9.86
CA THR A 150 -6.13 10.15 11.29
C THR A 150 -5.15 10.99 12.11
N ARG A 151 -5.34 11.08 13.43
CA ARG A 151 -4.35 11.74 14.30
C ARG A 151 -3.01 11.00 14.36
N SER A 152 -3.00 9.72 13.98
CA SER A 152 -1.81 8.87 14.04
C SER A 152 -0.95 8.95 12.77
N GLY A 153 -1.33 9.80 11.82
CA GLY A 153 -0.90 9.68 10.42
C GLY A 153 -2.07 9.22 9.57
#